data_AF-A0A5E3XR95-F1
#
_entry.id   AF-A0A5E3XR95-F1
#
_cell.length_a   1.000
_cell.length_b   1.000
_cell.length_c   1.000
_cell.angle_alpha   90.00
_cell.angle_beta   90.00
_cell.angle_gamma   90.00
#
_symmetry.space_group_name_H-M   'P 1'
#
loop_
_entity.id
_entity.type
_entity.pdbx_description
1 polymer ?
#
loop_
_entity_poly.entity_id
_entity_poly.type
_entity_poly.pdbx_seq_one_letter_code
_entity_poly.pdbx_strand_id
1 'polypeptide(L)'
;MGFTVSEGEMLSVIVEGILYGFSLFMFGTTLWVIIYRRSSQKVHKVIFAVACLLFILSTIRIGVDSNHVYTGFLRSPDPELYFSDTTKETFKNAIYELQTLLGDGILIYRCFIVWGDWRVIILPCILWCAVAATGTHTVWSISLPLTTSANIFVENAHWVLSFYILTLTTNAIATGLFAYKLWQVNSVVAQYRTSSLIPVIKLLVECGLLYTICLIVMIITYTRGSNSLFFIINITGQIIPITFYMIIIRAGLSRMTTSSNSTANHASLPSTAGSRRNRRQEVMVSIENFTASDADSQIALQKVDLGKDDRLKSPATCTI
;
A
#
# COMPACT_ATOMS: atom_id res chain seq x y z
N MET A 1 5.29 25.44 27.41
CA MET A 1 6.40 26.03 26.64
C MET A 1 6.52 25.20 25.38
N GLY A 2 5.80 25.60 24.33
CA GLY A 2 5.68 24.84 23.09
C GLY A 2 6.81 25.20 22.15
N PHE A 3 7.34 24.21 21.44
CA PHE A 3 8.25 24.42 20.32
C PHE A 3 7.71 25.50 19.39
N THR A 4 8.58 26.41 18.96
CA THR A 4 8.23 27.35 17.88
C THR A 4 7.98 26.55 16.59
N VAL A 5 7.11 27.04 15.71
CA VAL A 5 6.72 26.33 14.47
C VAL A 5 7.96 25.99 13.63
N SER A 6 8.88 26.93 13.55
CA SER A 6 10.17 26.82 12.88
C SER A 6 11.06 25.71 13.47
N GLU A 7 11.22 25.62 14.79
CA GLU A 7 11.98 24.54 15.42
C GLU A 7 11.36 23.16 15.15
N GLY A 8 10.03 23.08 15.19
CA GLY A 8 9.28 21.85 14.90
C GLY A 8 9.46 21.39 13.45
N GLU A 9 9.44 22.31 12.50
CA GLU A 9 9.67 21.98 11.09
C GLU A 9 11.09 21.50 10.81
N MET A 10 12.10 22.15 11.40
CA MET A 10 13.50 21.74 11.25
C MET A 10 13.73 20.34 11.82
N LEU A 11 13.17 20.05 13.01
CA LEU A 11 13.19 18.70 13.59
C LEU A 11 12.48 17.69 12.67
N SER A 12 11.36 18.07 12.07
CA SER A 12 10.58 17.21 11.18
C SER A 12 11.40 16.75 9.98
N VAL A 13 12.13 17.67 9.32
CA VAL A 13 12.92 17.34 8.12
C VAL A 13 14.11 16.47 8.46
N ILE A 14 14.74 16.65 9.63
CA ILE A 14 15.84 15.78 10.08
C ILE A 14 15.33 14.35 10.28
N VAL A 15 14.21 14.19 10.98
CA VAL A 15 13.59 12.86 11.21
C VAL A 15 13.13 12.25 9.88
N GLU A 16 12.52 13.05 9.02
CA GLU A 16 12.09 12.63 7.69
C GLU A 16 13.27 12.14 6.84
N GLY A 17 14.41 12.84 6.86
CA GLY A 17 15.63 12.43 6.16
C GLY A 17 16.19 11.09 6.65
N ILE A 18 16.16 10.84 7.96
CA ILE A 18 16.56 9.55 8.53
C ILE A 18 15.62 8.43 8.04
N LEU A 19 14.30 8.68 8.09
CA LEU A 19 13.29 7.73 7.61
C LEU A 19 13.40 7.49 6.10
N TYR A 20 13.74 8.51 5.31
CA TYR A 20 13.99 8.39 3.88
C TYR A 20 15.21 7.51 3.59
N GLY A 21 16.31 7.68 4.34
CA GLY A 21 17.48 6.81 4.23
C GLY A 21 17.15 5.34 4.52
N PHE A 22 16.31 5.08 5.52
CA PHE A 22 15.80 3.74 5.79
C PHE A 22 14.88 3.22 4.67
N SER A 23 14.00 4.06 4.14
CA SER A 23 13.14 3.75 2.99
C SER A 23 13.94 3.38 1.75
N LEU A 24 15.05 4.08 1.47
CA LEU A 24 15.97 3.78 0.37
C LEU A 24 16.61 2.39 0.52
N PHE A 25 17.07 2.04 1.72
CA PHE A 25 17.60 0.71 2.02
C PHE A 25 16.54 -0.38 1.82
N MET A 26 15.31 -0.14 2.30
CA MET A 26 14.17 -1.04 2.14
C MET A 26 13.74 -1.18 0.67
N PHE A 27 13.86 -0.13 -0.13
CA PHE A 27 13.61 -0.18 -1.57
C PHE A 27 14.64 -1.07 -2.28
N GLY A 28 15.93 -0.93 -1.96
CA GLY A 28 16.99 -1.78 -2.53
C GLY A 28 16.80 -3.27 -2.22
N THR A 29 16.47 -3.59 -0.97
CA THR A 29 16.15 -4.98 -0.57
C THR A 29 14.87 -5.49 -1.23
N THR A 30 13.85 -4.64 -1.39
CA THR A 30 12.63 -4.98 -2.12
C THR A 30 12.91 -5.31 -3.58
N LEU A 31 13.72 -4.51 -4.27
CA LEU A 31 14.15 -4.77 -5.64
C LEU A 31 14.89 -6.10 -5.76
N TRP A 32 15.83 -6.37 -4.84
CA TRP A 32 16.57 -7.62 -4.81
C TRP A 32 15.63 -8.83 -4.67
N VAL A 33 14.64 -8.76 -3.76
CA VAL A 33 13.62 -9.80 -3.56
C VAL A 33 12.73 -9.99 -4.80
N ILE A 34 12.35 -8.91 -5.49
CA ILE A 34 11.51 -8.96 -6.69
C ILE A 34 12.27 -9.54 -7.88
N ILE A 35 13.53 -9.13 -8.10
CA ILE A 35 14.35 -9.54 -9.27
C ILE A 35 14.79 -10.99 -9.14
N TYR A 36 15.20 -11.42 -7.94
CA TYR A 36 15.69 -12.78 -7.72
C TYR A 36 14.59 -13.85 -7.89
N ARG A 37 13.32 -13.42 -7.95
CA ARG A 37 12.16 -14.32 -7.99
C ARG A 37 11.45 -14.23 -9.35
N ARG A 38 11.59 -15.28 -10.16
CA ARG A 38 10.72 -15.54 -11.33
C ARG A 38 9.35 -16.07 -10.87
N SER A 39 8.44 -15.19 -10.49
CA SER A 39 7.01 -15.53 -10.39
C SER A 39 6.21 -14.84 -11.51
N SER A 40 4.92 -15.16 -11.66
CA SER A 40 4.04 -14.77 -12.77
C SER A 40 4.32 -13.33 -13.24
N GLN A 41 4.73 -13.22 -14.50
CA GLN A 41 5.30 -12.02 -15.12
C GLN A 41 4.44 -10.77 -14.91
N LYS A 42 3.11 -10.92 -14.84
CA LYS A 42 2.16 -9.81 -14.72
C LYS A 42 2.17 -9.21 -13.31
N VAL A 43 2.09 -10.03 -12.25
CA VAL A 43 2.03 -9.56 -10.86
C VAL A 43 3.36 -8.93 -10.43
N HIS A 44 4.49 -9.48 -10.90
CA HIS A 44 5.81 -8.90 -10.66
C HIS A 44 5.96 -7.49 -11.25
N LYS A 45 5.47 -7.27 -12.49
CA LYS A 45 5.54 -5.96 -13.13
C LYS A 45 4.72 -4.90 -12.39
N VAL A 46 3.52 -5.26 -11.92
CA VAL A 46 2.68 -4.33 -11.15
C VAL A 46 3.33 -3.96 -9.81
N ILE A 47 3.78 -4.95 -9.03
CA ILE A 47 4.42 -4.69 -7.73
C ILE A 47 5.72 -3.89 -7.89
N PHE A 48 6.51 -4.19 -8.92
CA PHE A 48 7.72 -3.43 -9.25
C PHE A 48 7.40 -1.99 -9.64
N ALA A 49 6.44 -1.78 -10.54
CA ALA A 49 6.03 -0.44 -10.97
C ALA A 49 5.55 0.41 -9.78
N VAL A 50 4.75 -0.17 -8.88
CA VAL A 50 4.28 0.54 -7.68
C VAL A 50 5.41 0.81 -6.69
N ALA A 51 6.34 -0.14 -6.49
CA ALA A 51 7.51 0.09 -5.63
C ALA A 51 8.37 1.27 -6.12
N CYS A 52 8.60 1.35 -7.44
CA CYS A 52 9.28 2.48 -8.07
C CYS A 52 8.48 3.78 -7.95
N LEU A 53 7.16 3.73 -8.16
CA LEU A 53 6.30 4.91 -8.04
C LEU A 53 6.30 5.47 -6.62
N LEU A 54 6.17 4.62 -5.59
CA LEU A 54 6.26 5.04 -4.19
C LEU A 54 7.63 5.60 -3.84
N PHE A 55 8.70 5.06 -4.42
CA PHE A 55 10.05 5.57 -4.22
C PHE A 55 10.24 6.97 -4.84
N ILE A 56 9.75 7.16 -6.08
CA ILE A 56 9.78 8.45 -6.76
C ILE A 56 8.96 9.48 -5.97
N LEU A 57 7.75 9.13 -5.53
CA LEU A 57 6.92 10.03 -4.72
C LEU A 57 7.57 10.39 -3.38
N SER A 58 8.15 9.42 -2.68
CA SER A 58 8.91 9.66 -1.43
C SER A 58 10.11 10.60 -1.67
N THR A 59 10.80 10.46 -2.81
CA THR A 59 11.94 11.32 -3.18
C THR A 59 11.50 12.73 -3.56
N ILE A 60 10.41 12.88 -4.32
CA ILE A 60 9.83 14.19 -4.65
C ILE A 60 9.40 14.88 -3.36
N ARG A 61 8.75 14.15 -2.45
CA ARG A 61 8.25 14.70 -1.19
C ARG A 61 9.37 15.31 -0.34
N ILE A 62 10.44 14.55 -0.08
CA ILE A 62 11.56 15.09 0.72
C ILE A 62 12.24 16.27 0.02
N GLY A 63 12.28 16.29 -1.32
CA GLY A 63 12.77 17.42 -2.10
C GLY A 63 11.90 18.67 -1.93
N VAL A 64 10.57 18.51 -1.93
CA VAL A 64 9.61 19.59 -1.68
C VAL A 64 9.71 20.09 -0.24
N ASP A 65 9.75 19.20 0.75
CA ASP A 65 9.89 19.57 2.17
C ASP A 65 11.22 20.29 2.44
N SER A 66 12.33 19.82 1.85
CA SER A 66 13.62 20.49 1.94
C SER A 66 13.61 21.88 1.29
N ASN A 67 12.97 22.03 0.13
CA ASN A 67 12.85 23.32 -0.55
C ASN A 67 11.92 24.29 0.20
N HIS A 68 10.87 23.76 0.84
CA HIS A 68 9.95 24.53 1.67
C HIS A 68 10.70 25.14 2.86
N VAL A 69 11.43 24.30 3.61
CA VAL A 69 12.25 24.75 4.75
C VAL A 69 13.35 25.71 4.29
N TYR A 70 14.07 25.40 3.21
CA TYR A 70 15.10 26.29 2.67
C TYR A 70 14.54 27.67 2.33
N THR A 71 13.39 27.74 1.67
CA THR A 71 12.78 29.01 1.27
C THR A 71 12.21 29.77 2.47
N GLY A 72 11.59 29.08 3.43
CA GLY A 72 11.03 29.67 4.64
C GLY A 72 12.08 30.27 5.57
N PHE A 73 13.25 29.63 5.70
CA PHE A 73 14.33 30.11 6.58
C PHE A 73 15.31 31.07 5.91
N LEU A 74 15.70 30.85 4.64
CA LEU A 74 16.79 31.63 4.02
C LEU A 74 16.32 32.73 3.06
N ARG A 75 15.08 32.67 2.57
CA ARG A 75 14.62 33.57 1.48
C ARG A 75 13.47 34.50 1.88
N SER A 76 12.75 34.19 2.97
CA SER A 76 11.68 35.06 3.46
C SER A 76 12.23 36.11 4.43
N PRO A 77 11.93 37.41 4.26
CA PRO A 77 12.25 38.44 5.25
C PRO A 77 11.51 38.22 6.58
N ASP A 78 10.33 37.59 6.54
CA ASP A 78 9.54 37.18 7.71
C ASP A 78 9.18 35.68 7.61
N PRO A 79 9.81 34.80 8.42
CA PRO A 79 9.54 33.36 8.40
C PRO A 79 8.11 33.02 8.82
N GLU A 80 7.56 33.71 9.83
CA GLU A 80 6.22 33.44 10.38
C GLU A 80 5.10 33.67 9.36
N LEU A 81 5.24 34.70 8.52
CA LEU A 81 4.28 35.01 7.45
C LEU A 81 4.35 34.00 6.30
N TYR A 82 5.54 33.47 6.01
CA TYR A 82 5.74 32.45 4.98
C TYR A 82 5.15 31.09 5.38
N PHE A 83 5.35 30.67 6.64
CA PHE A 83 4.75 29.44 7.17
C PHE A 83 3.23 29.56 7.41
N SER A 84 2.70 30.78 7.54
CA SER A 84 1.25 31.02 7.61
C SER A 84 0.53 30.90 6.26
N ASP A 85 1.26 31.03 5.14
CA ASP A 85 0.70 30.98 3.79
C ASP A 85 0.48 29.53 3.33
N THR A 86 -0.70 29.02 3.66
CA THR A 86 -1.10 27.62 3.42
C THR A 86 -1.18 27.26 1.94
N THR A 87 -1.26 28.25 1.05
CA THR A 87 -1.35 28.05 -0.41
C THR A 87 -0.13 27.29 -0.95
N LYS A 88 1.04 27.44 -0.32
CA LYS A 88 2.29 26.77 -0.70
C LYS A 88 2.35 25.30 -0.29
N GLU A 89 1.51 24.88 0.65
CA GLU A 89 1.41 23.50 1.12
C GLU A 89 0.54 22.62 0.19
N THR A 90 -0.19 23.23 -0.74
CA THR A 90 -1.10 22.54 -1.67
C THR A 90 -0.41 21.42 -2.45
N PHE A 91 0.79 21.69 -2.98
CA PHE A 91 1.54 20.69 -3.76
C PHE A 91 2.00 19.52 -2.88
N LYS A 92 2.42 19.80 -1.63
CA LYS A 92 2.82 18.78 -0.67
C LYS A 92 1.64 17.90 -0.27
N ASN A 93 0.48 18.51 0.01
CA ASN A 93 -0.73 17.80 0.36
C ASN A 93 -1.25 16.92 -0.79
N ALA A 94 -1.14 17.38 -2.04
CA ALA A 94 -1.46 16.58 -3.23
C ALA A 94 -0.55 15.35 -3.37
N ILE A 95 0.76 15.50 -3.13
CA ILE A 95 1.70 14.37 -3.15
C ILE A 95 1.37 13.39 -2.02
N TYR A 96 1.09 13.89 -0.82
CA TYR A 96 0.69 13.06 0.32
C TYR A 96 -0.61 12.27 0.05
N GLU A 97 -1.60 12.93 -0.53
CA GLU A 97 -2.85 12.29 -0.94
C GLU A 97 -2.59 11.17 -1.95
N LEU A 98 -1.83 11.45 -3.01
CA LEU A 98 -1.50 10.46 -4.03
C LEU A 98 -0.75 9.27 -3.43
N GLN A 99 0.21 9.53 -2.55
CA GLN A 99 0.97 8.50 -1.85
C GLN A 99 0.08 7.62 -0.96
N THR A 100 -0.87 8.24 -0.26
CA THR A 100 -1.87 7.55 0.58
C THR A 100 -2.79 6.70 -0.28
N LEU A 101 -3.35 7.25 -1.36
CA LEU A 101 -4.22 6.54 -2.28
C LEU A 101 -3.53 5.33 -2.93
N LEU A 102 -2.26 5.47 -3.31
CA LEU A 102 -1.47 4.35 -3.83
C LEU A 102 -1.21 3.29 -2.75
N GLY A 103 -0.93 3.71 -1.51
CA GLY A 103 -0.74 2.81 -0.37
C GLY A 103 -2.00 2.00 -0.03
N ASP A 104 -3.16 2.65 0.02
CA ASP A 104 -4.43 1.97 0.27
C ASP A 104 -4.85 1.10 -0.92
N GLY A 105 -4.71 1.61 -2.14
CA GLY A 105 -5.06 0.90 -3.36
C GLY A 105 -4.29 -0.41 -3.51
N ILE A 106 -3.01 -0.45 -3.12
CA ILE A 106 -2.24 -1.70 -3.19
C ILE A 106 -2.59 -2.70 -2.10
N LEU A 107 -2.98 -2.25 -0.91
CA LEU A 107 -3.54 -3.15 0.11
C LEU A 107 -4.82 -3.82 -0.41
N ILE A 108 -5.69 -3.04 -1.04
CA ILE A 108 -6.92 -3.55 -1.66
C ILE A 108 -6.61 -4.51 -2.81
N TYR A 109 -5.67 -4.17 -3.70
CA TYR A 109 -5.25 -5.04 -4.81
C TYR A 109 -4.71 -6.38 -4.32
N ARG A 110 -3.91 -6.38 -3.25
CA ARG A 110 -3.41 -7.63 -2.63
C ARG A 110 -4.53 -8.45 -2.04
N CYS A 111 -5.48 -7.80 -1.38
CA CYS A 111 -6.69 -8.47 -0.88
C CYS A 111 -7.46 -9.13 -2.02
N PHE A 112 -7.54 -8.48 -3.20
CA PHE A 112 -8.22 -9.01 -4.39
C PHE A 112 -7.61 -10.28 -4.93
N ILE A 113 -6.29 -10.29 -5.12
CA ILE A 113 -5.60 -11.47 -5.61
C ILE A 113 -5.79 -12.67 -4.67
N VAL A 114 -5.85 -12.44 -3.35
CA VAL A 114 -5.96 -13.53 -2.37
C VAL A 114 -7.41 -14.00 -2.17
N TRP A 115 -8.39 -13.11 -2.29
CA TRP A 115 -9.80 -13.50 -2.14
C TRP A 115 -10.38 -14.19 -3.38
N GLY A 116 -10.00 -13.77 -4.58
CA GLY A 116 -10.58 -14.29 -5.83
C GLY A 116 -12.03 -13.86 -6.09
N ASP A 117 -12.75 -13.43 -5.06
CA ASP A 117 -14.12 -12.91 -5.16
C ASP A 117 -14.16 -11.38 -5.10
N TRP A 118 -14.73 -10.77 -6.13
CA TRP A 118 -14.87 -9.31 -6.26
C TRP A 118 -15.83 -8.70 -5.22
N ARG A 119 -16.79 -9.47 -4.71
CA ARG A 119 -17.86 -8.98 -3.81
C ARG A 119 -17.35 -8.43 -2.48
N VAL A 120 -16.28 -9.01 -1.94
CA VAL A 120 -15.72 -8.65 -0.64
C VAL A 120 -14.94 -7.32 -0.69
N ILE A 121 -14.61 -6.87 -1.90
CA ILE A 121 -13.73 -5.72 -2.14
C ILE A 121 -14.50 -4.48 -2.55
N ILE A 122 -15.78 -4.65 -2.88
CA ILE A 122 -16.69 -3.54 -3.14
C ILE A 122 -16.65 -2.54 -1.98
N LEU A 123 -16.69 -3.02 -0.74
CA LEU A 123 -16.69 -2.15 0.44
C LEU A 123 -15.38 -1.36 0.59
N PRO A 124 -14.17 -1.98 0.62
CA PRO A 124 -12.90 -1.24 0.60
C PRO A 124 -12.75 -0.29 -0.59
N CYS A 125 -13.22 -0.67 -1.78
CA CYS A 125 -13.16 0.19 -2.97
C CYS A 125 -14.05 1.42 -2.86
N ILE A 126 -15.28 1.27 -2.35
CA ILE A 126 -16.19 2.40 -2.13
C ILE A 126 -15.57 3.38 -1.11
N LEU A 127 -15.03 2.85 -0.02
CA LEU A 127 -14.35 3.67 0.98
C LEU A 127 -13.11 4.37 0.41
N TRP A 128 -12.32 3.68 -0.42
CA TRP A 128 -11.17 4.26 -1.10
C TRP A 128 -11.56 5.40 -2.07
N CYS A 129 -12.66 5.23 -2.81
CA CYS A 129 -13.21 6.32 -3.63
C CYS A 129 -13.67 7.51 -2.77
N ALA A 130 -14.25 7.25 -1.60
CA ALA A 130 -14.62 8.31 -0.65
C ALA A 130 -13.38 9.04 -0.09
N VAL A 131 -12.30 8.32 0.18
CA VAL A 131 -11.00 8.90 0.57
C VAL A 131 -10.46 9.80 -0.55
N ALA A 132 -10.50 9.37 -1.81
CA ALA A 132 -10.05 10.19 -2.94
C ALA A 132 -10.92 11.44 -3.13
N ALA A 133 -12.25 11.32 -3.00
CA ALA A 133 -13.16 12.45 -3.12
C ALA A 133 -12.96 13.48 -2.00
N THR A 134 -12.82 13.02 -0.76
CA THR A 134 -12.57 13.90 0.39
C THR A 134 -11.16 14.50 0.36
N GLY A 135 -10.15 13.74 -0.05
CA GLY A 135 -8.78 14.20 -0.23
C GLY A 135 -8.68 15.32 -1.27
N THR A 136 -9.16 15.08 -2.48
CA THR A 136 -9.15 16.08 -3.56
C THR A 136 -9.91 17.35 -3.17
N HIS A 137 -11.04 17.22 -2.47
CA HIS A 137 -11.75 18.39 -1.92
C HIS A 137 -10.92 19.13 -0.88
N THR A 138 -10.21 18.44 0.03
CA THR A 138 -9.34 19.12 1.01
C THR A 138 -8.19 19.86 0.34
N VAL A 139 -7.54 19.29 -0.67
CA VAL A 139 -6.47 19.94 -1.42
C VAL A 139 -7.02 21.17 -2.17
N TRP A 140 -8.19 21.05 -2.78
CA TRP A 140 -8.85 22.17 -3.45
C TRP A 140 -9.23 23.29 -2.47
N SER A 141 -9.81 22.96 -1.31
CA SER A 141 -10.16 23.94 -0.28
C SER A 141 -8.93 24.66 0.29
N ILE A 142 -7.79 23.98 0.39
CA ILE A 142 -6.51 24.58 0.82
C ILE A 142 -5.91 25.48 -0.28
N SER A 143 -6.19 25.20 -1.55
CA SER A 143 -5.70 25.97 -2.69
C SER A 143 -6.42 27.30 -2.90
N LEU A 144 -7.60 27.50 -2.29
CA LEU A 144 -8.31 28.77 -2.37
C LEU A 144 -7.68 29.79 -1.42
N PRO A 145 -7.39 31.03 -1.87
CA PRO A 145 -6.88 32.07 -0.99
C PRO A 145 -7.90 32.35 0.11
N LEU A 146 -7.45 32.29 1.37
CA LEU A 146 -8.24 32.62 2.56
C LEU A 146 -8.80 34.05 2.41
N THR A 147 -10.08 34.16 2.04
CA THR A 147 -10.76 35.45 1.87
C THR A 147 -11.07 36.13 3.20
N THR A 148 -10.96 35.39 4.30
CA THR A 148 -11.13 35.89 5.67
C THR A 148 -10.02 35.31 6.52
N SER A 149 -9.49 36.10 7.45
CA SER A 149 -8.45 35.77 8.44
C SER A 149 -8.87 34.67 9.45
N ALA A 150 -9.51 33.61 8.98
CA ALA A 150 -9.93 32.47 9.75
C ALA A 150 -8.99 31.30 9.44
N ASN A 151 -8.36 30.79 10.49
CA ASN A 151 -7.45 29.67 10.42
C ASN A 151 -8.04 28.50 9.61
N ILE A 152 -7.21 27.88 8.76
CA ILE A 152 -7.47 26.64 8.00
C ILE A 152 -8.17 25.54 8.83
N PHE A 153 -7.93 25.56 10.14
CA PHE A 153 -8.48 24.67 11.17
C PHE A 153 -9.97 24.85 11.46
N VAL A 154 -10.61 25.94 11.06
CA VAL A 154 -11.99 26.26 11.45
C VAL A 154 -12.98 26.08 10.30
N GLU A 155 -12.66 26.58 9.10
CA GLU A 155 -13.59 26.56 7.97
C GLU A 155 -13.60 25.19 7.25
N ASN A 156 -12.44 24.53 7.15
CA ASN A 156 -12.28 23.25 6.44
C ASN A 156 -12.20 22.03 7.37
N ALA A 157 -12.47 22.21 8.67
CA ALA A 157 -12.28 21.21 9.71
C ALA A 157 -13.03 19.90 9.43
N HIS A 158 -14.27 20.01 8.96
CA HIS A 158 -15.13 18.87 8.75
C HIS A 158 -14.65 17.96 7.62
N TRP A 159 -14.15 18.55 6.53
CA TRP A 159 -13.66 17.81 5.36
C TRP A 159 -12.34 17.11 5.65
N VAL A 160 -11.41 17.80 6.30
CA VAL A 160 -10.09 17.24 6.68
C VAL A 160 -10.25 16.11 7.70
N LEU A 161 -11.11 16.30 8.70
CA LEU A 161 -11.38 15.29 9.70
C LEU A 161 -12.11 14.07 9.09
N SER A 162 -13.03 14.30 8.14
CA SER A 162 -13.68 13.22 7.38
C SER A 162 -12.67 12.41 6.57
N PHE A 163 -11.73 13.08 5.89
CA PHE A 163 -10.66 12.40 5.16
C PHE A 163 -9.85 11.49 6.09
N TYR A 164 -9.36 12.00 7.22
CA TYR A 164 -8.56 11.17 8.15
C TYR A 164 -9.33 9.99 8.74
N ILE A 165 -10.61 10.17 9.09
CA ILE A 165 -11.45 9.08 9.62
C ILE A 165 -11.75 8.05 8.52
N LEU A 166 -12.03 8.49 7.30
CA LEU A 166 -12.26 7.59 6.17
C LEU A 166 -11.01 6.80 5.83
N THR A 167 -9.84 7.42 5.77
CA THR A 167 -8.56 6.73 5.55
C THR A 167 -8.30 5.72 6.67
N LEU A 168 -8.51 6.10 7.93
CA LEU A 168 -8.35 5.20 9.08
C LEU A 168 -9.26 3.98 8.96
N THR A 169 -10.53 4.22 8.66
CA THR A 169 -11.55 3.16 8.54
C THR A 169 -11.24 2.25 7.36
N THR A 170 -10.89 2.83 6.20
CA THR A 170 -10.52 2.09 4.99
C THR A 170 -9.32 1.21 5.24
N ASN A 171 -8.27 1.76 5.85
CA ASN A 171 -7.03 1.03 6.11
C ASN A 171 -7.22 -0.07 7.17
N ALA A 172 -8.00 0.19 8.23
CA ALA A 172 -8.32 -0.80 9.25
C ALA A 172 -9.14 -1.96 8.66
N ILE A 173 -10.15 -1.67 7.84
CA ILE A 173 -10.96 -2.68 7.16
C ILE A 173 -10.12 -3.47 6.17
N ALA A 174 -9.37 -2.81 5.29
CA ALA A 174 -8.51 -3.47 4.30
C ALA A 174 -7.46 -4.37 4.96
N THR A 175 -6.80 -3.89 6.01
CA THR A 175 -5.82 -4.65 6.79
C THR A 175 -6.49 -5.84 7.49
N GLY A 176 -7.65 -5.64 8.12
CA GLY A 176 -8.41 -6.68 8.79
C GLY A 176 -8.88 -7.79 7.85
N LEU A 177 -9.47 -7.42 6.70
CA LEU A 177 -9.90 -8.37 5.66
C LEU A 177 -8.71 -9.17 5.12
N PHE A 178 -7.59 -8.50 4.88
CA PHE A 178 -6.40 -9.16 4.37
C PHE A 178 -5.78 -10.10 5.40
N ALA A 179 -5.67 -9.68 6.67
CA ALA A 179 -5.20 -10.51 7.77
C ALA A 179 -6.10 -11.74 8.00
N TYR A 180 -7.42 -11.54 8.01
CA TYR A 180 -8.40 -12.62 8.19
C TYR A 180 -8.30 -13.67 7.09
N LYS A 181 -8.22 -13.23 5.82
CA LYS A 181 -8.07 -14.17 4.70
C LYS A 181 -6.75 -14.91 4.75
N LEU A 182 -5.67 -14.22 5.10
CA LEU A 182 -4.37 -14.85 5.25
C LEU A 182 -4.37 -15.90 6.37
N TRP A 183 -5.09 -15.63 7.48
CA TRP A 183 -5.32 -16.60 8.55
C TRP A 183 -6.16 -17.80 8.08
N GLN A 184 -7.23 -17.57 7.32
CA GLN A 184 -8.05 -18.63 6.75
C GLN A 184 -7.24 -19.53 5.80
N VAL A 185 -6.42 -18.95 4.91
CA VAL A 185 -5.52 -19.72 4.04
C VAL A 185 -4.50 -20.49 4.87
N ASN A 186 -3.95 -19.87 5.92
CA ASN A 186 -3.00 -20.54 6.80
C ASN A 186 -3.63 -21.72 7.55
N SER A 187 -4.86 -21.60 8.05
CA SER A 187 -5.51 -22.68 8.80
C SER A 187 -5.83 -23.90 7.93
N VAL A 188 -6.24 -23.67 6.67
CA VAL A 188 -6.49 -24.75 5.71
C VAL A 188 -5.19 -25.43 5.27
N VAL A 189 -4.14 -24.63 5.01
CA VAL A 189 -2.86 -25.14 4.51
C VAL A 189 -1.96 -25.70 5.63
N ALA A 190 -2.20 -25.33 6.89
CA ALA A 190 -1.46 -25.84 8.05
C ALA A 190 -1.56 -27.37 8.21
N GLN A 191 -2.60 -28.00 7.68
CA GLN A 191 -2.73 -29.46 7.65
C GLN A 191 -1.73 -30.14 6.69
N TYR A 192 -1.17 -29.39 5.73
CA TYR A 192 -0.34 -29.91 4.64
C TYR A 192 1.05 -29.29 4.56
N ARG A 193 1.41 -28.35 5.45
CA ARG A 193 2.65 -27.56 5.35
C ARG A 193 3.36 -27.42 6.70
N THR A 194 4.67 -27.62 6.69
CA THR A 194 5.55 -27.41 7.86
C THR A 194 5.87 -25.93 8.14
N SER A 195 5.57 -25.01 7.21
CA SER A 195 5.87 -23.58 7.36
C SER A 195 4.60 -22.75 7.51
N SER A 196 4.48 -22.09 8.67
CA SER A 196 3.38 -21.21 9.05
C SER A 196 3.46 -19.81 8.43
N LEU A 197 2.33 -19.24 8.00
CA LEU A 197 2.17 -17.85 7.54
C LEU A 197 1.89 -16.88 8.71
N ILE A 198 1.78 -17.38 9.95
CA ILE A 198 1.58 -16.55 11.16
C ILE A 198 2.57 -15.38 11.27
N PRO A 199 3.88 -15.53 10.95
CA PRO A 199 4.81 -14.41 11.03
C PRO A 199 4.53 -13.31 10.00
N VAL A 200 3.88 -13.62 8.88
CA VAL A 200 3.46 -12.63 7.88
C VAL A 200 2.21 -11.89 8.38
N ILE A 201 1.25 -12.62 8.96
CA ILE A 201 0.03 -12.05 9.53
C ILE A 201 0.37 -11.10 10.68
N LYS A 202 1.26 -11.50 11.60
CA LYS A 202 1.70 -10.64 12.71
C LYS A 202 2.33 -9.34 12.22
N LEU A 203 3.28 -9.45 11.29
CA LEU A 203 3.93 -8.27 10.72
C LEU A 203 2.94 -7.34 10.02
N LEU A 204 1.94 -7.91 9.34
CA LEU A 204 0.90 -7.13 8.70
C LEU A 204 0.09 -6.31 9.70
N VAL A 205 -0.32 -6.95 10.80
CA VAL A 205 -1.06 -6.29 11.87
C VAL A 205 -0.19 -5.23 12.53
N GLU A 206 1.11 -5.50 12.74
CA GLU A 206 2.06 -4.51 13.25
C GLU A 206 2.19 -3.29 12.32
N CYS A 207 2.33 -3.49 11.00
CA CYS A 207 2.33 -2.39 10.02
C CYS A 207 1.04 -1.57 10.04
N GLY A 208 -0.11 -2.24 10.04
CA GLY A 208 -1.42 -1.58 10.03
C GLY A 208 -1.69 -0.83 11.34
N LEU A 209 -1.21 -1.36 12.46
CA LEU A 209 -1.29 -0.71 13.76
C LEU A 209 -0.42 0.55 13.81
N LEU A 210 0.80 0.51 13.27
CA LEU A 210 1.65 1.71 13.18
C LEU A 210 0.98 2.82 12.39
N TYR A 211 0.39 2.50 11.23
CA TYR A 211 -0.29 3.50 10.41
C TYR A 211 -1.55 4.06 11.08
N THR A 212 -2.37 3.21 11.70
CA THR A 212 -3.57 3.66 12.43
C THR A 212 -3.22 4.53 13.64
N ILE A 213 -2.14 4.25 14.37
CA ILE A 213 -1.64 5.13 15.44
C ILE A 213 -1.28 6.51 14.89
N CYS A 214 -0.55 6.58 13.77
CA CYS A 214 -0.21 7.85 13.14
C CYS A 214 -1.46 8.66 12.75
N LEU A 215 -2.46 8.01 12.16
CA LEU A 215 -3.73 8.65 11.82
C LEU A 215 -4.48 9.17 13.06
N ILE A 216 -4.53 8.40 14.15
CA ILE A 216 -5.16 8.83 15.41
C ILE A 216 -4.44 10.05 15.97
N VAL A 217 -3.11 10.03 15.99
CA VAL A 217 -2.30 11.15 16.48
C VAL A 217 -2.50 12.39 15.60
N MET A 218 -2.66 12.25 14.29
CA MET A 218 -3.03 13.35 13.40
C MET A 218 -4.41 13.92 13.72
N ILE A 219 -5.44 13.08 13.92
CA ILE A 219 -6.79 13.53 14.29
C ILE A 219 -6.78 14.30 15.62
N ILE A 220 -6.06 13.79 16.63
CA ILE A 220 -5.93 14.46 17.93
C ILE A 220 -5.22 15.81 17.76
N THR A 221 -4.13 15.85 17.00
CA THR A 221 -3.36 17.10 16.82
C THR A 221 -4.15 18.13 16.02
N TYR A 222 -4.94 17.68 15.04
CA TYR A 222 -5.84 18.50 14.25
C TYR A 222 -6.95 19.13 15.09
N THR A 223 -7.64 18.33 15.91
CA THR A 223 -8.72 18.82 16.80
C THR A 223 -8.23 19.77 17.88
N ARG A 224 -6.93 19.70 18.22
CA ARG A 224 -6.27 20.62 19.14
C ARG A 224 -5.77 21.91 18.47
N GLY A 225 -5.85 22.02 17.15
CA GLY A 225 -5.33 23.16 16.40
C GLY A 225 -3.83 23.39 16.60
N SER A 226 -3.07 22.32 16.87
CA SER A 226 -1.63 22.44 17.13
C SER A 226 -0.83 22.35 15.83
N ASN A 227 0.18 23.20 15.69
CA ASN A 227 1.13 23.18 14.58
C ASN A 227 1.98 21.88 14.54
N SER A 228 1.93 21.05 15.59
CA SER A 228 2.53 19.70 15.57
C SER A 228 1.96 18.79 14.47
N LEU A 229 0.83 19.16 13.86
CA LEU A 229 0.22 18.43 12.75
C LEU A 229 1.19 18.28 11.57
N PHE A 230 1.89 19.35 11.21
CA PHE A 230 2.83 19.36 10.08
C PHE A 230 3.98 18.37 10.31
N PHE A 231 4.50 18.33 11.54
CA PHE A 231 5.52 17.37 11.96
C PHE A 231 5.06 15.91 11.77
N ILE A 232 3.84 15.59 12.21
CA ILE A 232 3.30 14.22 12.12
C ILE A 232 2.99 13.82 10.68
N ILE A 233 2.52 14.76 9.84
CA ILE A 233 2.25 14.53 8.42
C ILE A 233 3.54 14.13 7.68
N ASN A 234 4.67 14.79 7.98
CA ASN A 234 5.96 14.46 7.36
C ASN A 234 6.44 13.06 7.74
N ILE A 235 6.35 12.71 9.02
CA ILE A 235 6.68 11.36 9.49
C ILE A 235 5.76 10.31 8.85
N THR A 236 4.45 10.56 8.82
CA THR A 236 3.46 9.63 8.27
C THR A 236 3.69 9.40 6.77
N GLY A 237 4.10 10.45 6.04
CA GLY A 237 4.49 10.36 4.64
C GLY A 237 5.57 9.32 4.37
N GLN A 238 6.56 9.16 5.26
CA GLN A 238 7.61 8.15 5.09
C GLN A 238 7.26 6.77 5.66
N ILE A 239 6.33 6.69 6.62
CA ILE A 239 5.84 5.40 7.15
C ILE A 239 5.08 4.59 6.09
N ILE A 240 4.31 5.24 5.21
CA ILE A 240 3.55 4.59 4.13
C ILE A 240 4.45 3.71 3.22
N PRO A 241 5.53 4.22 2.60
CA PRO A 241 6.40 3.40 1.74
C PRO A 241 7.18 2.36 2.56
N ILE A 242 7.60 2.68 3.79
CA ILE A 242 8.32 1.73 4.65
C ILE A 242 7.47 0.50 4.96
N THR A 243 6.22 0.70 5.39
CA THR A 243 5.28 -0.41 5.68
C THR A 243 5.01 -1.22 4.42
N PHE A 244 4.88 -0.56 3.26
CA PHE A 244 4.71 -1.24 1.98
C PHE A 244 5.89 -2.17 1.62
N TYR A 245 7.13 -1.67 1.74
CA TYR A 245 8.33 -2.46 1.47
C TYR A 245 8.48 -3.62 2.46
N MET A 246 8.19 -3.39 3.74
CA MET A 246 8.24 -4.42 4.78
C MET A 246 7.31 -5.61 4.46
N ILE A 247 6.10 -5.34 3.98
CA ILE A 247 5.16 -6.41 3.58
C ILE A 247 5.69 -7.17 2.36
N ILE A 248 6.31 -6.51 1.36
CA ILE A 248 6.89 -7.20 0.19
C ILE A 248 8.04 -8.11 0.61
N ILE A 249 8.99 -7.57 1.35
CA ILE A 249 10.21 -8.30 1.77
C ILE A 249 9.81 -9.55 2.54
N ARG A 250 8.87 -9.44 3.48
CA ARG A 250 8.41 -10.59 4.25
C ARG A 250 7.67 -11.62 3.40
N ALA A 251 6.75 -11.17 2.54
CA ALA A 251 6.06 -12.06 1.61
C ALA A 251 7.02 -12.78 0.65
N GLY A 252 8.14 -12.14 0.31
CA GLY A 252 9.25 -12.75 -0.44
C GLY A 252 10.01 -13.78 0.39
N LEU A 253 10.47 -13.41 1.59
CA LEU A 253 11.32 -14.23 2.44
C LEU A 253 10.61 -15.48 2.98
N SER A 254 9.33 -15.37 3.38
CA SER A 254 8.54 -16.52 3.84
C SER A 254 8.35 -17.60 2.77
N ARG A 255 8.58 -17.28 1.49
CA ARG A 255 8.59 -18.28 0.43
C ARG A 255 9.97 -18.92 0.24
N MET A 256 11.05 -18.20 0.53
CA MET A 256 12.42 -18.73 0.46
C MET A 256 12.63 -19.83 1.49
N THR A 257 12.14 -19.62 2.73
CA THR A 257 12.19 -20.63 3.79
C THR A 257 11.40 -21.89 3.42
N THR A 258 10.30 -21.74 2.67
CA THR A 258 9.56 -22.91 2.18
C THR A 258 10.35 -23.66 1.11
N SER A 259 10.91 -22.95 0.11
CA SER A 259 11.66 -23.60 -0.98
C SER A 259 12.90 -24.33 -0.51
N SER A 260 13.66 -23.78 0.45
CA SER A 260 14.87 -24.44 0.99
C SER A 260 14.55 -25.70 1.80
N ASN A 261 13.41 -25.73 2.51
CA ASN A 261 13.00 -26.93 3.24
C ASN A 261 12.53 -28.06 2.31
N SER A 262 12.05 -27.73 1.10
CA SER A 262 11.66 -28.73 0.09
C SER A 262 12.88 -29.40 -0.57
N THR A 263 14.02 -28.72 -0.70
CA THR A 263 15.26 -29.33 -1.23
C THR A 263 16.05 -30.13 -0.18
N ALA A 264 15.99 -29.75 1.10
CA ALA A 264 16.67 -30.49 2.18
C ALA A 264 16.05 -31.88 2.45
N ASN A 265 14.74 -32.05 2.25
CA ASN A 265 14.06 -33.33 2.50
C ASN A 265 14.26 -34.39 1.40
N HIS A 266 14.94 -34.07 0.29
CA HIS A 266 15.31 -35.06 -0.74
C HIS A 266 16.72 -35.65 -0.55
N ALA A 267 17.50 -35.16 0.41
CA ALA A 267 18.91 -35.57 0.59
C ALA A 267 19.13 -36.72 1.60
N SER A 268 18.07 -37.33 2.14
CA SER A 268 18.18 -38.43 3.10
C SER A 268 17.30 -39.63 2.74
N LEU A 269 17.74 -40.44 1.77
CA LEU A 269 17.24 -41.81 1.56
C LEU A 269 18.45 -42.71 1.24
N PRO A 270 18.86 -43.62 2.14
CA PRO A 270 19.77 -44.71 1.81
C PRO A 270 19.04 -45.71 0.91
N SER A 271 19.64 -46.05 -0.22
CA SER A 271 19.11 -47.06 -1.15
C SER A 271 19.09 -48.44 -0.49
N THR A 272 17.92 -49.06 -0.37
CA THR A 272 17.85 -50.53 -0.33
C THR A 272 16.68 -50.99 -1.19
N ALA A 273 17.00 -51.89 -2.13
CA ALA A 273 16.16 -52.35 -3.21
C ALA A 273 14.96 -53.20 -2.75
N GLY A 274 13.84 -53.10 -3.47
CA GLY A 274 12.78 -54.10 -3.38
C GLY A 274 11.38 -53.67 -3.81
N SER A 275 11.08 -53.85 -5.10
CA SER A 275 9.77 -54.30 -5.62
C SER A 275 8.52 -53.38 -5.57
N ARG A 276 7.83 -53.36 -6.73
CA ARG A 276 6.41 -53.03 -6.99
C ARG A 276 5.98 -51.56 -7.13
N ARG A 277 5.99 -51.12 -8.40
CA ARG A 277 4.82 -50.61 -9.16
C ARG A 277 3.77 -49.85 -8.31
N ASN A 278 3.94 -48.54 -8.18
CA ASN A 278 2.83 -47.62 -8.38
C ASN A 278 3.34 -46.24 -8.82
N ARG A 279 2.97 -45.84 -10.03
CA ARG A 279 3.21 -44.52 -10.60
C ARG A 279 2.28 -43.53 -9.91
N ARG A 280 2.65 -43.02 -8.74
CA ARG A 280 2.05 -41.81 -8.18
C ARG A 280 2.92 -40.63 -8.60
N GLN A 281 2.42 -39.87 -9.57
CA GLN A 281 2.91 -38.54 -9.91
C GLN A 281 3.01 -37.72 -8.62
N GLU A 282 4.22 -37.30 -8.27
CA GLU A 282 4.43 -36.25 -7.30
C GLU A 282 3.86 -34.96 -7.88
N VAL A 283 2.74 -34.54 -7.31
CA VAL A 283 2.06 -33.29 -7.59
C VAL A 283 2.90 -32.18 -6.95
N MET A 284 3.98 -31.78 -7.62
CA MET A 284 4.61 -30.49 -7.40
C MET A 284 3.74 -29.43 -8.07
N VAL A 285 2.59 -29.14 -7.46
CA VAL A 285 1.79 -27.95 -7.81
C VAL A 285 2.55 -26.75 -7.27
N SER A 286 3.44 -26.26 -8.11
CA SER A 286 3.97 -24.92 -8.03
C SER A 286 2.78 -23.96 -7.89
N ILE A 287 2.76 -23.19 -6.81
CA ILE A 287 1.69 -22.23 -6.42
C ILE A 287 1.43 -21.16 -7.48
N GLU A 288 2.21 -21.13 -8.57
CA GLU A 288 1.90 -20.32 -9.74
C GLU A 288 0.78 -20.92 -10.60
N ASN A 289 0.68 -22.24 -10.71
CA ASN A 289 -0.30 -22.85 -11.60
C ASN A 289 -1.72 -22.79 -11.04
N PHE A 290 -1.95 -22.69 -9.73
CA PHE A 290 -3.31 -22.50 -9.23
C PHE A 290 -3.78 -21.04 -9.39
N THR A 291 -2.91 -20.05 -9.14
CA THR A 291 -3.27 -18.64 -9.33
C THR A 291 -3.27 -18.19 -10.79
N ALA A 292 -2.45 -18.80 -11.65
CA ALA A 292 -2.41 -18.51 -13.08
C ALA A 292 -3.45 -19.34 -13.86
N SER A 293 -3.68 -20.61 -13.51
CA SER A 293 -4.70 -21.42 -14.19
C SER A 293 -6.11 -20.93 -13.86
N ASP A 294 -6.40 -20.49 -12.64
CA ASP A 294 -7.73 -19.92 -12.35
C ASP A 294 -7.92 -18.54 -12.99
N ALA A 295 -6.87 -17.70 -13.04
CA ALA A 295 -6.95 -16.40 -13.73
C ALA A 295 -7.06 -16.56 -15.26
N ASP A 296 -6.30 -17.46 -15.89
CA ASP A 296 -6.38 -17.72 -17.33
C ASP A 296 -7.65 -18.51 -17.69
N SER A 297 -8.18 -19.36 -16.81
CA SER A 297 -9.47 -20.04 -17.01
C SER A 297 -10.65 -19.06 -16.86
N GLN A 298 -10.59 -18.12 -15.92
CA GLN A 298 -11.58 -17.05 -15.78
C GLN A 298 -11.52 -16.07 -16.97
N ILE A 299 -10.32 -15.71 -17.46
CA ILE A 299 -10.15 -14.88 -18.65
C ILE A 299 -10.59 -15.63 -19.92
N ALA A 300 -10.38 -16.94 -20.01
CA ALA A 300 -10.85 -17.77 -21.13
C ALA A 300 -12.39 -17.92 -21.11
N LEU A 301 -13.00 -18.14 -19.96
CA LEU A 301 -14.46 -18.20 -19.82
C LEU A 301 -15.13 -16.85 -20.09
N GLN A 302 -14.54 -15.75 -19.61
CA GLN A 302 -15.03 -14.40 -19.91
C GLN A 302 -14.90 -14.03 -21.40
N LYS A 303 -13.84 -14.49 -22.10
CA LYS A 303 -13.72 -14.35 -23.56
C LYS A 303 -14.67 -15.25 -24.34
N VAL A 304 -14.99 -16.44 -23.84
CA VAL A 304 -15.97 -17.35 -24.46
C VAL A 304 -17.38 -16.81 -24.32
N ASP A 305 -17.73 -16.19 -23.19
CA ASP A 305 -19.04 -15.54 -23.00
C ASP A 305 -19.17 -14.24 -23.82
N LEU A 306 -18.12 -13.39 -23.87
CA LEU A 306 -18.09 -12.22 -24.75
C LEU A 306 -18.16 -12.59 -26.25
N GLY A 307 -17.50 -13.68 -26.67
CA GLY A 307 -17.57 -14.21 -28.04
C GLY A 307 -18.85 -14.99 -28.37
N LYS A 308 -19.72 -15.24 -27.39
CA LYS A 308 -21.05 -15.84 -27.59
C LYS A 308 -22.11 -14.76 -27.81
N ASP A 309 -22.02 -13.64 -27.10
CA ASP A 309 -22.90 -12.48 -27.29
C ASP A 309 -22.69 -11.79 -28.65
N ASP A 310 -21.44 -11.70 -29.14
CA ASP A 310 -21.17 -11.14 -30.47
C ASP A 310 -21.64 -12.05 -31.61
N ARG A 311 -21.81 -13.37 -31.37
CA ARG A 311 -22.37 -14.31 -32.36
C ARG A 311 -23.90 -14.34 -32.41
N LEU A 312 -24.58 -13.74 -31.43
CA LEU A 312 -26.04 -13.63 -31.40
C LEU A 312 -26.56 -12.33 -32.06
N LYS A 313 -25.67 -11.49 -32.60
CA LYS A 313 -26.02 -10.21 -33.25
C LYS A 313 -25.61 -10.09 -34.72
N SER A 314 -25.53 -11.21 -35.45
CA SER A 314 -25.45 -11.16 -36.93
C SER A 314 -26.84 -11.35 -37.54
N PRO A 315 -27.42 -10.33 -38.23
CA PRO A 315 -28.70 -10.47 -38.91
C PRO A 315 -28.57 -11.37 -40.14
N ALA A 316 -29.50 -12.30 -40.28
CA ALA A 316 -29.68 -13.12 -41.47
C ALA A 316 -30.20 -12.25 -42.62
N THR A 317 -29.36 -12.00 -43.63
CA THR A 317 -29.81 -11.52 -44.94
C THR A 317 -29.94 -12.73 -45.85
N CYS A 318 -31.16 -13.25 -45.96
CA CYS A 318 -31.52 -14.33 -46.86
C CYS A 318 -31.68 -13.75 -48.27
N THR A 319 -30.97 -14.33 -49.24
CA THR A 319 -31.07 -14.03 -50.68
C THR A 319 -31.99 -15.06 -51.32
N ILE A 320 -33.11 -14.61 -51.90
CA ILE A 320 -33.71 -15.15 -53.13
C ILE A 320 -34.30 -13.96 -53.88
#